data_AF-A0A5N6UQL3-F1
#
_entry.id   AF-A0A5N6UQL3-F1
#
_cell.length_a   1.000
_cell.length_b   1.000
_cell.length_c   1.000
_cell.angle_alpha   90.00
_cell.angle_beta   90.00
_cell.angle_gamma   90.00
#
_symmetry.space_group_name_H-M   'P 1'
#
loop_
_entity.id
_entity.type
_entity.pdbx_description
1 polymer ?
#
loop_
_entity_poly.entity_id
_entity_poly.type
_entity_poly.pdbx_seq_one_letter_code
_entity_poly.pdbx_strand_id
1 'polypeptide(L)'
;MDENQKTSDSPQRNINPAPSPWHDLRAQVFFSIARANWADGLPRGSYGDLEASAPFSDPEKSGKFEGGFSFCMIVRYLESPVGPYDEILWVPGLFQDPRHGESVKRYRITRIYVSSVDSIYNGRRNWNIPKTLANFEFVPSDCPHPPYRQIKVSLPGSPEQPFVSLDLRPTALTSRPLFPISTRYIPMNLEIVIPPIPESDNWRENGLVGSHNDEWRSVQVDISGKAGIVRVGGELGDGDSFPKLNWNGLWFWLDDAKMACMNVGE
;
A
#
# COMPACT_ATOMS: atom_id res chain seq x y z
N MET A 1 28.38 4.34 -46.49
CA MET A 1 28.31 5.31 -45.38
C MET A 1 27.35 4.68 -44.40
N ASP A 2 27.89 3.88 -43.48
CA ASP A 2 27.11 3.19 -42.47
C ASP A 2 26.90 4.13 -41.28
N GLU A 3 25.70 4.66 -41.16
CA GLU A 3 25.26 5.36 -39.95
C GLU A 3 24.94 4.32 -38.87
N ASN A 4 25.94 4.07 -38.02
CA ASN A 4 25.75 3.40 -36.74
C ASN A 4 24.79 4.25 -35.87
N GLN A 5 23.53 3.85 -35.84
CA GLN A 5 22.57 4.26 -34.83
C GLN A 5 23.08 3.82 -33.45
N LYS A 6 23.71 4.74 -32.72
CA LYS A 6 23.93 4.61 -31.28
C LYS A 6 22.55 4.60 -30.61
N THR A 7 22.06 3.43 -30.26
CA THR A 7 21.06 3.28 -29.21
C THR A 7 21.61 3.93 -27.95
N SER A 8 21.00 5.03 -27.51
CA SER A 8 21.30 5.61 -26.22
C SER A 8 20.77 4.64 -25.16
N ASP A 9 21.67 3.82 -24.59
CA ASP A 9 21.37 3.10 -23.36
C ASP A 9 21.06 4.13 -22.27
N SER A 10 19.79 4.29 -21.94
CA SER A 10 19.37 4.96 -20.72
C SER A 10 20.15 4.35 -19.55
N PRO A 11 20.75 5.14 -18.65
CA PRO A 11 21.52 4.59 -17.54
C PRO A 11 20.59 3.73 -16.68
N GLN A 12 20.85 2.42 -16.66
CA GLN A 12 20.10 1.46 -15.85
C GLN A 12 20.21 1.85 -14.38
N ARG A 13 19.06 1.98 -13.70
CA ARG A 13 19.03 2.28 -12.27
C ARG A 13 19.62 1.10 -11.50
N ASN A 14 20.60 1.36 -10.65
CA ASN A 14 21.13 0.34 -9.75
C ASN A 14 20.17 0.18 -8.56
N ILE A 15 19.34 -0.87 -8.58
CA ILE A 15 18.38 -1.18 -7.51
C ILE A 15 18.98 -2.27 -6.64
N ASN A 16 19.20 -1.96 -5.36
CA ASN A 16 19.76 -2.93 -4.41
C ASN A 16 18.69 -3.89 -3.89
N PRO A 17 18.89 -5.22 -4.02
CA PRO A 17 18.03 -6.19 -3.38
C PRO A 17 18.05 -6.08 -1.84
N ALA A 18 16.86 -6.11 -1.25
CA ALA A 18 16.61 -6.18 0.18
C ALA A 18 15.61 -7.32 0.43
N PRO A 19 16.09 -8.57 0.59
CA PRO A 19 15.22 -9.74 0.73
C PRO A 19 14.36 -9.67 2.00
N SER A 20 13.21 -10.35 1.97
CA SER A 20 12.39 -10.62 3.15
C SER A 20 13.07 -11.60 4.13
N PRO A 21 12.67 -11.64 5.42
CA PRO A 21 11.71 -10.77 6.08
C PRO A 21 12.30 -9.39 6.43
N TRP A 22 11.44 -8.38 6.54
CA TRP A 22 11.82 -7.05 7.04
C TRP A 22 11.35 -6.91 8.48
N HIS A 23 12.31 -6.83 9.40
CA HIS A 23 12.07 -6.59 10.83
C HIS A 23 12.48 -5.17 11.22
N ASP A 24 12.06 -4.76 12.42
CA ASP A 24 12.48 -3.51 13.05
C ASP A 24 12.23 -2.26 12.19
N LEU A 25 11.16 -2.29 11.39
CA LEU A 25 10.71 -1.14 10.64
C LEU A 25 10.16 -0.09 11.61
N ARG A 26 10.48 1.18 11.37
CA ARG A 26 9.99 2.30 12.16
C ARG A 26 9.20 3.25 11.28
N ALA A 27 7.97 3.58 11.67
CA ALA A 27 7.09 4.36 10.82
C ALA A 27 6.10 5.25 11.58
N GLN A 28 5.61 6.29 10.92
CA GLN A 28 4.36 6.95 11.31
C GLN A 28 3.24 6.37 10.46
N VAL A 29 2.15 5.94 11.10
CA VAL A 29 1.06 5.22 10.43
C VAL A 29 -0.24 5.98 10.64
N PHE A 30 -0.98 6.20 9.57
CA PHE A 30 -2.36 6.67 9.59
C PHE A 30 -3.22 5.59 8.96
N PHE A 31 -4.31 5.19 9.59
CA PHE A 31 -5.20 4.20 8.99
C PHE A 31 -6.65 4.39 9.38
N SER A 32 -7.52 3.89 8.51
CA SER A 32 -8.94 3.73 8.78
C SER A 32 -9.43 2.38 8.30
N ILE A 33 -10.53 1.96 8.90
CA ILE A 33 -11.18 0.68 8.65
C ILE A 33 -12.65 0.97 8.40
N ALA A 34 -13.19 0.41 7.31
CA ALA A 34 -14.63 0.45 7.07
C ALA A 34 -15.13 -0.94 6.66
N ARG A 35 -16.44 -1.14 6.69
CA ARG A 35 -17.04 -2.37 6.16
C ARG A 35 -17.19 -2.23 4.64
N ALA A 36 -16.64 -3.19 3.90
CA ALA A 36 -16.84 -3.30 2.47
C ALA A 36 -18.33 -3.56 2.17
N ASN A 37 -18.88 -2.86 1.18
CA ASN A 37 -20.19 -3.20 0.64
C ASN A 37 -20.04 -4.31 -0.41
N TRP A 38 -20.86 -5.36 -0.30
CA TRP A 38 -20.77 -6.54 -1.16
C TRP A 38 -21.50 -6.34 -2.50
N ALA A 39 -22.43 -5.37 -2.56
CA ALA A 39 -23.35 -5.21 -3.68
C ALA A 39 -22.71 -4.61 -4.94
N ASP A 40 -21.66 -3.80 -4.79
CA ASP A 40 -21.13 -2.96 -5.88
C ASP A 40 -19.80 -3.48 -6.46
N GLY A 41 -19.29 -4.60 -5.95
CA GLY A 41 -17.97 -5.11 -6.30
C GLY A 41 -16.84 -4.19 -5.85
N LEU A 42 -15.71 -4.23 -6.55
CA LEU A 42 -14.59 -3.34 -6.29
C LEU A 42 -14.81 -1.97 -6.95
N PRO A 43 -14.60 -0.85 -6.23
CA PRO A 43 -14.70 0.47 -6.84
C PRO A 43 -13.63 0.66 -7.93
N ARG A 44 -13.94 1.47 -8.94
CA ARG A 44 -12.97 1.89 -9.96
C ARG A 44 -11.71 2.48 -9.29
N GLY A 45 -10.54 2.21 -9.86
CA GLY A 45 -9.25 2.59 -9.29
C GLY A 45 -8.68 1.61 -8.26
N SER A 46 -9.40 0.50 -7.97
CA SER A 46 -8.92 -0.54 -7.04
C SER A 46 -7.71 -1.33 -7.54
N TYR A 47 -7.38 -1.25 -8.83
CA TYR A 47 -6.21 -1.87 -9.45
C TYR A 47 -5.42 -0.83 -10.24
N GLY A 48 -4.11 -1.03 -10.38
CA GLY A 48 -3.31 -0.27 -11.33
C GLY A 48 -3.46 -0.77 -12.76
N ASP A 49 -3.12 0.06 -13.74
CA ASP A 49 -3.28 -0.27 -15.16
C ASP A 49 -2.61 -1.59 -15.54
N LEU A 50 -1.40 -1.81 -15.00
CA LEU A 50 -0.63 -3.02 -15.24
C LEU A 50 -1.35 -4.26 -14.65
N GLU A 51 -1.74 -4.20 -13.38
CA GLU A 51 -2.45 -5.28 -12.70
C GLU A 51 -3.88 -5.52 -13.21
N ALA A 52 -4.59 -4.46 -13.62
CA ALA A 52 -5.95 -4.50 -14.15
C ALA A 52 -6.03 -5.21 -15.52
N SER A 53 -4.92 -5.22 -16.24
CA SER A 53 -4.77 -5.86 -17.56
C SER A 53 -4.25 -7.30 -17.47
N ALA A 54 -4.02 -7.80 -16.26
CA ALA A 54 -3.36 -9.07 -15.99
C ALA A 54 -4.27 -10.04 -15.23
N PRO A 55 -3.92 -11.35 -15.14
CA PRO A 55 -4.64 -12.31 -14.31
C PRO A 55 -4.88 -11.89 -12.85
N PHE A 56 -4.07 -10.95 -12.32
CA PHE A 56 -4.19 -10.40 -10.98
C PHE A 56 -5.59 -9.88 -10.62
N SER A 57 -6.27 -9.23 -11.57
CA SER A 57 -7.63 -8.68 -11.40
C SER A 57 -8.74 -9.59 -11.90
N ASP A 58 -8.42 -10.75 -12.50
CA ASP A 58 -9.39 -11.71 -13.01
C ASP A 58 -9.95 -12.57 -11.86
N PRO A 59 -11.25 -12.46 -11.53
CA PRO A 59 -11.85 -13.20 -10.41
C PRO A 59 -11.79 -14.72 -10.56
N GLU A 60 -11.73 -15.24 -11.79
CA GLU A 60 -11.68 -16.69 -12.04
C GLU A 60 -10.26 -17.24 -11.88
N LYS A 61 -9.23 -16.40 -12.10
CA LYS A 61 -7.82 -16.80 -11.94
C LYS A 61 -7.27 -16.48 -10.56
N SER A 62 -7.64 -15.32 -10.04
CA SER A 62 -7.11 -14.76 -8.80
C SER A 62 -8.14 -14.79 -7.67
N GLY A 63 -9.28 -15.43 -7.83
CA GLY A 63 -10.30 -15.56 -6.79
C GLY A 63 -11.22 -14.35 -6.67
N LYS A 64 -12.48 -14.61 -6.32
CA LYS A 64 -13.56 -13.62 -6.25
C LYS A 64 -13.44 -12.75 -5.01
N PHE A 65 -13.81 -11.48 -5.15
CA PHE A 65 -13.96 -10.56 -4.03
C PHE A 65 -15.19 -10.92 -3.19
N GLU A 66 -15.02 -10.94 -1.88
CA GLU A 66 -16.00 -11.41 -0.89
C GLU A 66 -16.36 -10.34 0.16
N GLY A 67 -15.89 -9.11 -0.01
CA GLY A 67 -16.16 -8.02 0.95
C GLY A 67 -15.43 -8.21 2.29
N GLY A 68 -16.07 -7.87 3.41
CA GLY A 68 -15.48 -7.94 4.74
C GLY A 68 -15.08 -6.55 5.26
N PHE A 69 -13.99 -6.48 6.03
CA PHE A 69 -13.42 -5.18 6.43
C PHE A 69 -12.42 -4.71 5.38
N SER A 70 -12.53 -3.45 5.01
CA SER A 70 -11.58 -2.77 4.14
C SER A 70 -10.61 -1.95 4.99
N PHE A 71 -9.39 -1.78 4.51
CA PHE A 71 -8.36 -0.98 5.17
C PHE A 71 -7.75 0.00 4.17
N CYS A 72 -7.63 1.25 4.60
CA CYS A 72 -6.80 2.25 3.93
C CYS A 72 -5.74 2.70 4.91
N MET A 73 -4.47 2.65 4.49
CA MET A 73 -3.35 3.05 5.32
C MET A 73 -2.44 4.00 4.56
N ILE A 74 -1.94 5.02 5.26
CA ILE A 74 -0.84 5.87 4.82
C ILE A 74 0.30 5.66 5.82
N VAL A 75 1.48 5.33 5.32
CA VAL A 75 2.64 4.99 6.13
C VAL A 75 3.81 5.84 5.71
N ARG A 76 4.48 6.46 6.67
CA ARG A 76 5.77 7.13 6.48
C ARG A 76 6.83 6.31 7.18
N TYR A 77 7.53 5.46 6.42
CA TYR A 77 8.66 4.69 6.93
C TYR A 77 9.83 5.63 7.20
N LEU A 78 10.20 5.72 8.47
CA LEU A 78 11.37 6.45 8.94
C LEU A 78 12.63 5.60 8.77
N GLU A 79 12.50 4.29 8.97
CA GLU A 79 13.59 3.31 8.83
C GLU A 79 13.07 2.05 8.14
N SER A 80 13.78 1.61 7.10
CA SER A 80 13.56 0.34 6.41
C SER A 80 14.84 -0.16 5.74
N PRO A 81 14.93 -1.43 5.32
CA PRO A 81 16.06 -1.96 4.56
C PRO A 81 16.36 -1.24 3.24
N VAL A 82 15.40 -0.48 2.70
CA VAL A 82 15.54 0.31 1.46
C VAL A 82 15.57 1.82 1.72
N GLY A 83 15.80 2.23 2.98
CA GLY A 83 15.77 3.63 3.40
C GLY A 83 14.36 4.16 3.68
N PRO A 84 14.21 5.45 4.04
CA PRO A 84 12.91 6.07 4.29
C PRO A 84 12.07 6.16 3.01
N TYR A 85 10.77 5.91 3.12
CA TYR A 85 9.81 6.09 2.04
C TYR A 85 8.39 6.24 2.59
N ASP A 86 7.49 6.70 1.75
CA ASP A 86 6.07 6.89 2.06
C ASP A 86 5.24 5.91 1.25
N GLU A 87 4.09 5.53 1.79
CA GLU A 87 3.18 4.55 1.20
C GLU A 87 1.74 4.95 1.44
N ILE A 88 0.87 4.71 0.46
CA ILE A 88 -0.58 4.60 0.64
C ILE A 88 -1.03 3.26 0.06
N LEU A 89 -1.82 2.50 0.82
CA LEU A 89 -2.31 1.19 0.40
C LEU A 89 -3.81 1.05 0.60
N TRP A 90 -4.40 0.23 -0.26
CA TRP A 90 -5.80 -0.15 -0.26
C TRP A 90 -5.95 -1.66 -0.17
N VAL A 91 -6.63 -2.11 0.89
CA VAL A 91 -7.10 -3.47 1.07
C VAL A 91 -8.63 -3.42 1.01
N PRO A 92 -9.26 -3.75 -0.12
CA PRO A 92 -10.72 -3.69 -0.22
C PRO A 92 -11.42 -4.74 0.64
N GLY A 93 -10.74 -5.82 0.99
CA GLY A 93 -11.30 -6.85 1.86
C GLY A 93 -10.77 -8.23 1.49
N LEU A 94 -11.62 -9.22 1.71
CA LEU A 94 -11.36 -10.63 1.52
C LEU A 94 -11.58 -11.06 0.07
N PHE A 95 -10.72 -11.95 -0.40
CA PHE A 95 -10.84 -12.67 -1.65
C PHE A 95 -10.78 -14.16 -1.39
N GLN A 96 -11.42 -14.94 -2.26
CA GLN A 96 -11.21 -16.39 -2.30
C GLN A 96 -9.73 -16.69 -2.62
N ASP A 97 -9.17 -17.70 -1.93
CA ASP A 97 -7.81 -18.20 -2.18
C ASP A 97 -7.88 -19.53 -2.94
N PRO A 98 -7.74 -19.52 -4.28
CA PRO A 98 -7.91 -20.72 -5.10
C PRO A 98 -6.87 -21.82 -4.79
N ARG A 99 -5.76 -21.49 -4.13
CA ARG A 99 -4.71 -22.46 -3.73
C ARG A 99 -5.18 -23.41 -2.64
N HIS A 100 -6.11 -22.96 -1.80
CA HIS A 100 -6.63 -23.70 -0.64
C HIS A 100 -8.13 -24.01 -0.75
N GLY A 101 -8.73 -23.72 -1.92
CA GLY A 101 -10.15 -23.90 -2.21
C GLY A 101 -10.99 -22.64 -1.98
N GLU A 102 -12.12 -22.53 -2.69
CA GLU A 102 -12.98 -21.33 -2.72
C GLU A 102 -13.55 -20.91 -1.35
N SER A 103 -13.60 -21.83 -0.38
CA SER A 103 -14.08 -21.53 0.98
C SER A 103 -13.06 -20.75 1.82
N VAL A 104 -11.77 -20.81 1.46
CA VAL A 104 -10.71 -20.10 2.17
C VAL A 104 -10.65 -18.66 1.66
N LYS A 105 -10.73 -17.71 2.58
CA LYS A 105 -10.72 -16.28 2.28
C LYS A 105 -9.53 -15.59 2.94
N ARG A 106 -8.90 -14.68 2.21
CA ARG A 106 -7.69 -13.94 2.62
C ARG A 106 -7.75 -12.49 2.18
N TYR A 107 -7.11 -11.60 2.92
CA TYR A 107 -7.03 -10.20 2.54
C TYR A 107 -6.11 -10.01 1.33
N ARG A 108 -6.33 -8.96 0.54
CA ARG A 108 -5.47 -8.62 -0.59
C ARG A 108 -5.24 -7.12 -0.65
N ILE A 109 -3.99 -6.70 -0.83
CA ILE A 109 -3.67 -5.33 -1.25
C ILE A 109 -3.88 -5.29 -2.77
N THR A 110 -4.84 -4.48 -3.24
CA THR A 110 -5.13 -4.38 -4.68
C THR A 110 -4.55 -3.13 -5.32
N ARG A 111 -4.34 -2.07 -4.52
CA ARG A 111 -3.71 -0.81 -4.97
C ARG A 111 -2.77 -0.31 -3.89
N ILE A 112 -1.57 0.10 -4.31
CA ILE A 112 -0.57 0.66 -3.42
C ILE A 112 0.37 1.57 -4.20
N TYR A 113 0.65 2.74 -3.62
CA TYR A 113 1.63 3.69 -4.11
C TYR A 113 2.73 3.90 -3.09
N VAL A 114 3.96 4.11 -3.55
CA VAL A 114 5.12 4.43 -2.71
C VAL A 114 5.97 5.54 -3.31
N SER A 115 6.76 6.23 -2.48
CA SER A 115 7.65 7.31 -2.92
C SER A 115 9.06 6.86 -3.38
N SER A 116 9.35 5.55 -3.38
CA SER A 116 10.67 5.01 -3.71
C SER A 116 10.60 3.81 -4.66
N VAL A 117 11.36 3.86 -5.76
CA VAL A 117 11.51 2.73 -6.70
C VAL A 117 12.17 1.53 -6.05
N ASP A 118 13.08 1.73 -5.10
CA ASP A 118 13.71 0.62 -4.36
C ASP A 118 12.68 -0.12 -3.50
N SER A 119 11.68 0.59 -2.96
CA SER A 119 10.53 -0.02 -2.28
C SER A 119 9.61 -0.75 -3.27
N ILE A 120 9.40 -0.21 -4.48
CA ILE A 120 8.62 -0.88 -5.53
C ILE A 120 9.23 -2.24 -5.86
N TYR A 121 10.50 -2.24 -6.27
CA TYR A 121 11.17 -3.44 -6.72
C TYR A 121 11.19 -4.52 -5.64
N ASN A 122 11.63 -4.17 -4.42
CA ASN A 122 11.74 -5.15 -3.36
C ASN A 122 10.37 -5.62 -2.85
N GLY A 123 9.36 -4.74 -2.80
CA GLY A 123 8.01 -5.11 -2.41
C GLY A 123 7.34 -6.09 -3.38
N ARG A 124 7.48 -5.82 -4.69
CA ARG A 124 6.99 -6.69 -5.76
C ARG A 124 7.73 -8.03 -5.76
N ARG A 125 9.06 -8.00 -5.70
CA ARG A 125 9.90 -9.21 -5.72
C ARG A 125 9.67 -10.13 -4.52
N ASN A 126 9.60 -9.56 -3.31
CA ASN A 126 9.50 -10.36 -2.09
C ASN A 126 8.08 -10.90 -1.86
N TRP A 127 7.05 -10.07 -2.11
CA TRP A 127 5.68 -10.35 -1.65
C TRP A 127 4.60 -10.22 -2.73
N ASN A 128 4.98 -10.03 -3.99
CA ASN A 128 4.07 -9.70 -5.10
C ASN A 128 3.22 -8.43 -4.88
N ILE A 129 3.51 -7.61 -3.86
CA ILE A 129 2.68 -6.44 -3.55
C ILE A 129 2.77 -5.46 -4.73
N PRO A 130 1.63 -5.05 -5.35
CA PRO A 130 1.62 -4.33 -6.63
C PRO A 130 1.96 -2.83 -6.49
N LYS A 131 3.10 -2.54 -5.86
CA LYS A 131 3.57 -1.17 -5.60
C LYS A 131 3.80 -0.43 -6.91
N THR A 132 3.44 0.85 -6.92
CA THR A 132 3.67 1.79 -8.02
C THR A 132 4.15 3.14 -7.48
N LEU A 133 4.76 3.99 -8.31
CA LEU A 133 5.38 5.23 -7.84
C LEU A 133 4.35 6.36 -7.70
N ALA A 134 4.43 7.13 -6.60
CA ALA A 134 3.71 8.38 -6.42
C ALA A 134 4.54 9.41 -5.62
N ASN A 135 4.12 10.66 -5.68
CA ASN A 135 4.65 11.75 -4.86
C ASN A 135 3.80 11.91 -3.61
N PHE A 136 4.45 12.21 -2.49
CA PHE A 136 3.80 12.39 -1.19
C PHE A 136 4.20 13.75 -0.59
N GLU A 137 3.21 14.48 -0.10
CA GLU A 137 3.42 15.75 0.61
C GLU A 137 2.78 15.65 2.00
N PHE A 138 3.58 15.82 3.04
CA PHE A 138 3.12 15.90 4.43
C PHE A 138 3.29 17.33 4.93
N VAL A 139 2.20 18.06 5.06
CA VAL A 139 2.22 19.47 5.45
C VAL A 139 2.27 19.57 6.98
N PRO A 140 3.31 20.18 7.58
CA PRO A 140 3.44 20.28 9.03
C PRO A 140 2.27 21.02 9.69
N SER A 141 2.00 20.64 10.95
CA SER A 141 1.03 21.29 11.83
C SER A 141 1.74 21.99 12.99
N ASP A 142 1.16 23.08 13.49
CA ASP A 142 1.57 23.69 14.76
C ASP A 142 1.16 22.83 15.96
N CYS A 143 0.26 21.86 15.76
CA CYS A 143 -0.08 20.87 16.76
C CYS A 143 0.91 19.69 16.70
N PRO A 144 1.40 19.18 17.84
CA PRO A 144 2.33 18.05 17.85
C PRO A 144 1.67 16.70 17.49
N HIS A 145 0.34 16.61 17.53
CA HIS A 145 -0.39 15.33 17.50
C HIS A 145 -1.68 15.39 16.67
N PRO A 146 -1.70 14.84 15.44
CA PRO A 146 -0.52 14.43 14.66
C PRO A 146 0.31 15.65 14.20
N PRO A 147 1.59 15.44 13.83
CA PRO A 147 2.50 16.52 13.44
C PRO A 147 2.21 17.11 12.04
N TYR A 148 1.14 16.67 11.39
CA TYR A 148 0.74 17.12 10.05
C TYR A 148 -0.69 17.63 10.07
N ARG A 149 -0.95 18.68 9.28
CA ARG A 149 -2.31 19.23 9.06
C ARG A 149 -2.93 18.72 7.77
N GLN A 150 -2.10 18.27 6.83
CA GLN A 150 -2.55 17.79 5.53
C GLN A 150 -1.59 16.73 4.98
N ILE A 151 -2.14 15.74 4.28
CA ILE A 151 -1.39 14.74 3.53
C ILE A 151 -1.91 14.74 2.09
N LYS A 152 -1.02 14.83 1.11
CA LYS A 152 -1.38 14.74 -0.31
C LYS A 152 -0.59 13.64 -1.02
N VAL A 153 -1.24 13.00 -1.99
CA VAL A 153 -0.62 12.02 -2.88
C VAL A 153 -0.98 12.35 -4.32
N SER A 154 0.01 12.41 -5.19
CA SER A 154 -0.14 12.73 -6.62
C SER A 154 0.68 11.80 -7.49
N LEU A 155 0.28 11.63 -8.75
CA LEU A 155 1.05 10.86 -9.70
C LEU A 155 2.33 11.63 -10.10
N PRO A 156 3.45 10.93 -10.41
CA PRO A 156 4.70 11.59 -10.80
C PRO A 156 4.56 12.52 -12.01
N GLY A 157 3.68 12.18 -12.96
CA GLY A 157 3.43 12.97 -14.17
C GLY A 157 2.51 14.19 -13.95
N SER A 158 1.82 14.28 -12.81
CA SER A 158 0.87 15.36 -12.51
C SER A 158 0.93 15.76 -11.03
N PRO A 159 2.09 16.24 -10.54
CA PRO A 159 2.33 16.48 -9.11
C PRO A 159 1.37 17.52 -8.50
N GLU A 160 0.93 18.49 -9.28
CA GLU A 160 0.02 19.58 -8.87
C GLU A 160 -1.45 19.13 -8.76
N GLN A 161 -1.78 17.91 -9.19
CA GLN A 161 -3.14 17.36 -9.18
C GLN A 161 -3.17 16.12 -8.27
N PRO A 162 -3.28 16.31 -6.95
CA PRO A 162 -3.33 15.20 -6.02
C PRO A 162 -4.65 14.43 -6.19
N PHE A 163 -4.54 13.09 -6.31
CA PHE A 163 -5.69 12.20 -6.29
C PHE A 163 -6.11 11.84 -4.85
N VAL A 164 -5.26 12.12 -3.86
CA VAL A 164 -5.59 12.10 -2.43
C VAL A 164 -5.17 13.42 -1.81
N SER A 165 -6.06 14.06 -1.07
CA SER A 165 -5.80 15.26 -0.28
C SER A 165 -6.60 15.19 1.02
N LEU A 166 -5.93 14.81 2.10
CA LEU A 166 -6.53 14.60 3.41
C LEU A 166 -6.21 15.74 4.37
N ASP A 167 -7.24 16.32 4.97
CA ASP A 167 -7.11 17.32 6.03
C ASP A 167 -7.18 16.63 7.39
N LEU A 168 -6.11 16.73 8.17
CA LEU A 168 -6.02 16.18 9.51
C LEU A 168 -6.47 17.22 10.54
N ARG A 169 -7.55 16.91 11.26
CA ARG A 169 -8.18 17.79 12.25
C ARG A 169 -7.95 17.19 13.64
N PRO A 170 -6.86 17.57 14.33
CA PRO A 170 -6.59 17.08 15.67
C PRO A 170 -7.68 17.49 16.65
N THR A 171 -7.85 16.65 17.65
CA THR A 171 -8.77 16.81 18.78
C THR A 171 -7.95 16.68 20.06
N ALA A 172 -8.05 17.68 20.95
CA ALA A 172 -7.04 17.96 21.98
C ALA A 172 -6.48 16.72 22.71
N LEU A 173 -7.33 15.92 23.37
CA LEU A 173 -6.87 14.79 24.18
C LEU A 173 -6.77 13.48 23.38
N THR A 174 -7.74 13.23 22.50
CA THR A 174 -7.86 11.98 21.73
C THR A 174 -6.82 11.83 20.65
N SER A 175 -6.24 12.93 20.14
CA SER A 175 -5.18 12.86 19.14
C SER A 175 -3.80 12.53 19.71
N ARG A 176 -3.62 12.50 21.04
CA ARG A 176 -2.36 12.03 21.62
C ARG A 176 -2.23 10.50 21.46
N PRO A 177 -1.05 9.98 21.09
CA PRO A 177 -0.84 8.55 20.89
C PRO A 177 -0.66 7.84 22.24
N LEU A 178 -1.78 7.52 22.90
CA LEU A 178 -1.79 6.97 24.26
C LEU A 178 -2.32 5.54 24.33
N PHE A 179 -3.07 5.08 23.34
CA PHE A 179 -3.74 3.78 23.37
C PHE A 179 -2.82 2.70 22.77
N PRO A 180 -2.29 1.75 23.56
CA PRO A 180 -1.44 0.72 23.02
C PRO A 180 -2.24 -0.17 22.06
N ILE A 181 -1.71 -0.37 20.87
CA ILE A 181 -2.28 -1.28 19.86
C ILE A 181 -1.18 -2.19 19.32
N SER A 182 -1.58 -3.42 19.00
CA SER A 182 -0.73 -4.39 18.31
C SER A 182 -1.61 -5.30 17.46
N THR A 183 -1.28 -5.42 16.17
CA THR A 183 -2.03 -6.29 15.26
C THR A 183 -1.89 -7.76 15.63
N ARG A 184 -0.83 -8.16 16.34
CA ARG A 184 -0.63 -9.53 16.86
C ARG A 184 -1.71 -9.99 17.83
N TYR A 185 -2.41 -9.06 18.50
CA TYR A 185 -3.47 -9.38 19.44
C TYR A 185 -4.87 -9.27 18.83
N ILE A 186 -4.97 -8.91 17.55
CA ILE A 186 -6.26 -8.88 16.85
C ILE A 186 -6.65 -10.33 16.55
N PRO A 187 -7.79 -10.83 17.04
CA PRO A 187 -8.23 -12.22 16.82
C PRO A 187 -8.86 -12.41 15.43
N MET A 188 -8.23 -11.84 14.40
CA MET A 188 -8.61 -11.99 13.00
C MET A 188 -7.38 -12.44 12.21
N ASN A 189 -7.57 -13.31 11.23
CA ASN A 189 -6.49 -13.63 10.30
C ASN A 189 -6.29 -12.44 9.35
N LEU A 190 -5.23 -11.67 9.58
CA LEU A 190 -4.81 -10.54 8.77
C LEU A 190 -3.73 -10.94 7.74
N GLU A 191 -3.55 -12.23 7.48
CA GLU A 191 -2.72 -12.71 6.37
C GLU A 191 -3.22 -12.10 5.05
N ILE A 192 -2.27 -11.47 4.36
CA ILE A 192 -2.48 -10.89 3.04
C ILE A 192 -1.93 -11.89 2.02
N VAL A 193 -2.77 -12.25 1.06
CA VAL A 193 -2.41 -13.16 -0.03
C VAL A 193 -2.48 -12.40 -1.34
N ILE A 194 -1.37 -12.42 -2.06
CA ILE A 194 -1.19 -11.70 -3.30
C ILE A 194 -0.93 -12.70 -4.45
N PRO A 195 -1.78 -12.73 -5.50
CA PRO A 195 -1.54 -13.54 -6.69
C PRO A 195 -0.32 -13.05 -7.47
N PRO A 196 0.08 -13.79 -8.51
CA PRO A 196 1.13 -13.34 -9.41
C PRO A 196 0.83 -11.97 -10.02
N ILE A 197 1.86 -11.13 -10.07
CA ILE A 197 1.80 -9.78 -10.65
C ILE A 197 2.58 -9.72 -11.98
N PRO A 198 2.10 -8.93 -12.94
CA PRO A 198 2.78 -8.69 -14.21
C PRO A 198 4.09 -7.89 -14.06
N GLU A 199 4.98 -8.04 -15.03
CA GLU A 199 6.19 -7.22 -15.19
C GLU A 199 5.95 -6.07 -16.18
N SER A 200 6.60 -4.92 -15.96
CA SER A 200 6.65 -3.82 -16.92
C SER A 200 7.84 -3.98 -17.88
N ASP A 201 7.68 -3.60 -19.15
CA ASP A 201 8.78 -3.57 -20.13
C ASP A 201 10.00 -2.76 -19.65
N ASN A 202 9.76 -1.69 -18.86
CA ASN A 202 10.80 -0.80 -18.33
C ASN A 202 11.06 -1.05 -16.83
N TRP A 203 10.88 -2.29 -16.36
CA TRP A 203 11.01 -2.62 -14.94
C TRP A 203 12.37 -2.24 -14.32
N ARG A 204 13.44 -2.23 -15.13
CA ARG A 204 14.80 -1.83 -14.67
C ARG A 204 14.88 -0.36 -14.26
N GLU A 205 13.99 0.47 -14.79
CA GLU A 205 13.94 1.90 -14.50
C GLU A 205 12.91 2.20 -13.41
N ASN A 206 11.71 1.61 -13.52
CA ASN A 206 10.57 1.92 -12.67
C ASN A 206 10.38 0.95 -11.48
N GLY A 207 11.16 -0.14 -11.43
CA GLY A 207 11.10 -1.16 -10.38
C GLY A 207 9.93 -2.15 -10.50
N LEU A 208 9.07 -2.05 -11.51
CA LEU A 208 7.86 -2.87 -11.68
C LEU A 208 8.17 -4.29 -12.19
N VAL A 209 8.97 -5.02 -11.43
CA VAL A 209 9.29 -6.44 -11.67
C VAL A 209 8.05 -7.32 -11.49
N GLY A 210 7.94 -8.37 -12.29
CA GLY A 210 6.86 -9.36 -12.17
C GLY A 210 7.13 -10.42 -11.11
N SER A 211 6.14 -11.29 -10.91
CA SER A 211 6.31 -12.48 -10.07
C SER A 211 7.26 -13.48 -10.72
N HIS A 212 8.07 -14.13 -9.89
CA HIS A 212 8.88 -15.26 -10.33
C HIS A 212 8.01 -16.53 -10.41
N ASN A 213 8.08 -17.25 -11.53
CA ASN A 213 7.39 -18.54 -11.76
C ASN A 213 5.87 -18.53 -11.49
N ASP A 214 5.20 -17.40 -11.66
CA ASP A 214 3.76 -17.26 -11.35
C ASP A 214 3.39 -17.76 -9.94
N GLU A 215 4.31 -17.59 -8.98
CA GLU A 215 4.10 -17.97 -7.59
C GLU A 215 3.19 -16.95 -6.88
N TRP A 216 2.27 -17.46 -6.07
CA TRP A 216 1.53 -16.64 -5.10
C TRP A 216 2.39 -16.36 -3.87
N ARG A 217 2.16 -15.22 -3.21
CA ARG A 217 2.85 -14.84 -1.97
C ARG A 217 1.85 -14.60 -0.84
N SER A 218 2.20 -15.10 0.34
CA SER A 218 1.49 -14.82 1.59
C SER A 218 2.39 -13.95 2.48
N VAL A 219 1.85 -12.84 2.97
CA VAL A 219 2.57 -11.87 3.79
C VAL A 219 1.79 -11.55 5.05
N GLN A 220 2.50 -11.45 6.16
CA GLN A 220 1.99 -10.96 7.43
C GLN A 220 2.65 -9.63 7.77
N VAL A 221 1.82 -8.65 8.09
CA VAL A 221 2.25 -7.32 8.53
C VAL A 221 1.90 -7.13 9.99
N ASP A 222 2.94 -7.04 10.82
CA ASP A 222 2.79 -6.71 12.23
C ASP A 222 2.96 -5.20 12.41
N ILE A 223 2.08 -4.58 13.19
CA ILE A 223 2.14 -3.17 13.56
C ILE A 223 1.89 -3.06 15.05
N SER A 224 2.77 -2.36 15.75
CA SER A 224 2.62 -2.10 17.17
C SER A 224 3.07 -0.69 17.54
N GLY A 225 2.40 -0.09 18.51
CA GLY A 225 2.73 1.24 18.98
C GLY A 225 1.60 1.82 19.81
N LYS A 226 1.61 3.14 19.99
CA LYS A 226 0.52 3.85 20.65
C LYS A 226 -0.29 4.62 19.63
N ALA A 227 -1.58 4.35 19.57
CA ALA A 227 -2.53 5.05 18.72
C ALA A 227 -3.10 6.29 19.39
N GLY A 228 -3.28 7.34 18.60
CA GLY A 228 -4.21 8.43 18.82
C GLY A 228 -5.31 8.38 17.76
N ILE A 229 -6.33 9.20 17.94
CA ILE A 229 -7.47 9.34 17.03
C ILE A 229 -7.45 10.73 16.43
N VAL A 230 -7.58 10.82 15.11
CA VAL A 230 -7.65 12.09 14.36
C VAL A 230 -8.89 12.10 13.48
N ARG A 231 -9.54 13.25 13.36
CA ARG A 231 -10.61 13.44 12.38
C ARG A 231 -10.00 13.77 11.04
N VAL A 232 -10.43 13.08 10.00
CA VAL A 232 -9.95 13.27 8.63
C VAL A 232 -11.10 13.72 7.75
N GLY A 233 -10.84 14.77 6.97
CA GLY A 233 -11.69 15.20 5.87
C GLY A 233 -10.89 15.28 4.57
N GLY A 234 -11.51 15.82 3.53
CA GLY A 234 -10.89 15.98 2.22
C GLY A 234 -11.30 14.89 1.23
N GLU A 235 -10.41 14.60 0.30
CA GLU A 235 -10.64 13.66 -0.81
C GLU A 235 -9.69 12.47 -0.70
N LEU A 236 -10.26 11.27 -0.60
CA LEU A 236 -9.53 10.01 -0.58
C LEU A 236 -9.81 9.25 -1.87
N GLY A 237 -9.02 9.55 -2.89
CA GLY A 237 -9.14 8.97 -4.22
C GLY A 237 -10.06 9.76 -5.14
N ASP A 238 -9.71 9.71 -6.43
CA ASP A 238 -10.39 10.34 -7.55
C ASP A 238 -11.35 9.36 -8.26
N GLY A 239 -11.28 8.07 -7.94
CA GLY A 239 -12.04 7.01 -8.60
C GLY A 239 -11.39 6.53 -9.91
N ASP A 240 -10.14 6.91 -10.17
CA ASP A 240 -9.37 6.47 -11.34
C ASP A 240 -7.97 6.03 -10.94
N SER A 241 -7.15 6.95 -10.44
CA SER A 241 -5.80 6.67 -9.91
C SER A 241 -5.87 5.84 -8.63
N PHE A 242 -6.85 6.11 -7.78
CA PHE A 242 -7.11 5.44 -6.51
C PHE A 242 -8.63 5.39 -6.27
N PRO A 243 -9.16 4.33 -5.62
CA PRO A 243 -10.60 4.25 -5.41
C PRO A 243 -11.11 5.45 -4.62
N LYS A 244 -12.25 6.00 -5.05
CA LYS A 244 -12.92 7.08 -4.32
C LYS A 244 -13.58 6.51 -3.07
N LEU A 245 -12.94 6.71 -1.92
CA LEU A 245 -13.38 6.21 -0.62
C LEU A 245 -14.06 7.34 0.15
N ASN A 246 -15.36 7.23 0.40
CA ASN A 246 -16.11 8.21 1.22
C ASN A 246 -15.86 7.99 2.72
N TRP A 247 -14.60 7.95 3.14
CA TRP A 247 -14.16 7.55 4.49
C TRP A 247 -13.70 8.74 5.33
N ASN A 248 -14.35 9.88 5.12
CA ASN A 248 -14.25 11.03 6.01
C ASN A 248 -14.77 10.62 7.39
N GLY A 249 -14.05 10.96 8.45
CA GLY A 249 -14.41 10.53 9.79
C GLY A 249 -13.22 10.28 10.71
N LEU A 250 -13.31 9.25 11.53
CA LEU A 250 -12.28 8.91 12.53
C LEU A 250 -11.22 8.01 11.93
N TRP A 251 -9.98 8.44 12.04
CA TRP A 251 -8.79 7.67 11.69
C TRP A 251 -7.94 7.46 12.94
N PHE A 252 -7.16 6.39 12.93
CA PHE A 252 -6.14 6.14 13.91
C PHE A 252 -4.80 6.59 13.37
N TRP A 253 -3.96 7.10 14.25
CA TRP A 253 -2.57 7.38 13.90
C TRP A 253 -1.62 6.89 14.98
N LEU A 254 -0.47 6.38 14.58
CA LEU A 254 0.61 5.99 15.46
C LEU A 254 1.82 6.85 15.15
N ASP A 255 2.43 7.36 16.21
CA ASP A 255 3.79 7.88 16.14
C ASP A 255 4.76 6.76 16.45
N ASP A 256 5.90 6.74 15.75
CA ASP A 256 7.01 5.81 15.99
C ASP A 256 6.57 4.33 16.11
N ALA A 257 5.67 3.89 15.23
CA ALA A 257 5.19 2.52 15.17
C ALA A 257 6.34 1.56 14.81
N LYS A 258 6.38 0.42 15.50
CA LYS A 258 7.23 -0.71 15.15
C LYS A 258 6.48 -1.65 14.24
N MET A 259 7.07 -1.95 13.09
CA MET A 259 6.46 -2.82 12.08
C MET A 259 7.39 -3.97 11.69
N ALA A 260 6.78 -5.05 11.20
CA ALA A 260 7.49 -6.13 10.52
C ALA A 260 6.67 -6.61 9.33
N CYS A 261 7.35 -7.02 8.25
CA CYS A 261 6.76 -7.58 7.04
C CYS A 261 7.43 -8.93 6.78
N MET A 262 6.67 -10.01 6.92
CA MET A 262 7.21 -11.38 6.98
C MET A 262 6.47 -12.28 5.99
N ASN A 263 7.19 -13.24 5.42
CA ASN A 263 6.56 -14.32 4.66
C ASN A 263 5.79 -15.23 5.63
N VAL A 264 4.68 -15.77 5.16
CA VAL A 264 3.90 -16.78 5.90
C VAL A 264 4.19 -18.15 5.27
N GLY A 265 4.75 -19.06 6.06
CA GLY A 265 4.97 -20.46 5.67
C GLY A 265 6.24 -20.74 4.87
N GLU A 266 7.42 -20.53 5.47
CA GLU A 266 8.62 -21.29 5.09
C GLU A 266 8.59 -22.71 5.69
#